data_AF-A0A0X8X6Z8-F1
#
_entry.id   AF-A0A0X8X6Z8-F1
#
_cell.length_a   1.000
_cell.length_b   1.000
_cell.length_c   1.000
_cell.angle_alpha   90.00
_cell.angle_beta   90.00
_cell.angle_gamma   90.00
#
_symmetry.space_group_name_H-M   'P 1'
#
loop_
_entity.id
_entity.type
_entity.pdbx_description
1 polymer ?
#
loop_
_entity_poly.entity_id
_entity_poly.type
_entity_poly.pdbx_seq_one_letter_code
_entity_poly.pdbx_strand_id
1 'polypeptide(L)'
;MFEVNVDTVCFIINKCREFQAKDSVEIDAGPDGMGDDWASRMLSSYEDEVTVQEVRGAFESLEPAQQAEVVALMWVGRGDFDASEWVEARSEAKSAWTPPPRTADYVMSTPLAADYLEDGLGAFGFDCED
;
A
#
# COMPACT_ATOMS: atom_id res chain seq x y z
N MET A 1 -17.87 0.91 -5.42
CA MET A 1 -17.51 0.30 -4.12
C MET A 1 -16.42 -0.74 -4.35
N PHE A 2 -15.45 -0.84 -3.45
CA PHE A 2 -14.41 -1.87 -3.48
C PHE A 2 -14.94 -3.20 -2.92
N GLU A 3 -14.25 -4.29 -3.23
CA GLU A 3 -14.55 -5.67 -2.87
C GLU A 3 -13.57 -6.24 -1.82
N VAL A 4 -12.42 -5.60 -1.61
CA VAL A 4 -11.49 -5.91 -0.52
C VAL A 4 -12.14 -5.63 0.84
N ASN A 5 -11.90 -6.51 1.82
CA ASN A 5 -12.40 -6.31 3.17
C ASN A 5 -11.63 -5.14 3.85
N VAL A 6 -12.36 -4.21 4.45
CA VAL A 6 -11.83 -3.10 5.25
C VAL A 6 -10.89 -3.62 6.34
N ASP A 7 -11.22 -4.71 7.04
CA ASP A 7 -10.35 -5.31 8.07
C ASP A 7 -8.96 -5.67 7.52
N THR A 8 -8.91 -6.17 6.29
CA THR A 8 -7.66 -6.53 5.62
C THR A 8 -6.86 -5.27 5.26
N VAL A 9 -7.53 -4.22 4.79
CA VAL A 9 -6.87 -2.94 4.50
C VAL A 9 -6.33 -2.32 5.79
N CYS A 10 -7.09 -2.33 6.88
CA CYS A 10 -6.66 -1.85 8.18
C CYS A 10 -5.49 -2.64 8.77
N PHE A 11 -5.49 -3.97 8.59
CA PHE A 11 -4.34 -4.79 8.91
C PHE A 11 -3.08 -4.34 8.14
N ILE A 12 -3.20 -4.12 6.83
CA ILE A 12 -2.10 -3.64 5.98
C ILE A 12 -1.63 -2.25 6.44
N ILE A 13 -2.55 -1.32 6.73
CA ILE A 13 -2.24 0.03 7.23
C ILE A 13 -1.39 -0.05 8.50
N ASN A 14 -1.82 -0.84 9.49
CA ASN A 14 -1.11 -1.00 10.74
C ASN A 14 0.31 -1.54 10.52
N LYS A 15 0.46 -2.55 9.66
CA LYS A 15 1.76 -3.13 9.33
C LYS A 15 2.66 -2.16 8.58
N CYS A 16 2.12 -1.40 7.62
CA CYS A 16 2.85 -0.34 6.95
C CYS A 16 3.33 0.74 7.94
N ARG A 17 2.49 1.12 8.91
CA ARG A 17 2.85 2.10 9.94
C ARG A 17 3.97 1.57 10.86
N GLU A 18 3.91 0.30 11.24
CA GLU A 18 4.98 -0.38 11.99
C GLU A 18 6.31 -0.38 11.21
N PHE A 19 6.28 -0.69 9.92
CA PHE A 19 7.45 -0.70 9.04
C PHE A 19 8.06 0.71 8.90
N GLN A 20 7.22 1.71 8.60
CA GLN A 20 7.63 3.10 8.40
C GLN A 20 8.19 3.74 9.69
N ALA A 21 7.68 3.35 10.86
CA ALA A 21 8.21 3.81 12.14
C ALA A 21 9.64 3.29 12.42
N LYS A 22 9.97 2.09 11.94
CA LYS A 22 11.33 1.52 12.03
C LYS A 22 12.26 2.15 11.00
N ASP A 23 11.79 2.31 9.77
CA ASP A 23 12.55 2.84 8.64
C ASP A 23 12.90 4.34 8.78
N SER A 24 12.00 5.14 9.37
CA SER A 24 12.22 6.57 9.65
C SER A 24 13.46 6.86 10.51
N VAL A 25 14.03 5.86 11.18
CA VAL A 25 15.26 5.99 11.97
C VAL A 25 16.53 5.96 11.07
N GLU A 26 16.44 5.51 9.82
CA GLU A 26 17.60 5.26 8.94
C GLU A 26 17.69 6.10 7.66
N ILE A 27 16.76 7.05 7.38
CA ILE A 27 16.73 7.76 6.08
C ILE A 27 17.40 9.15 6.09
N ASP A 28 18.62 9.22 5.54
CA ASP A 28 19.13 10.41 4.81
C ASP A 28 18.45 10.44 3.44
N ALA A 29 17.23 10.99 3.37
CA ALA A 29 16.44 11.01 2.15
C ALA A 29 16.94 12.09 1.18
N GLY A 30 17.79 11.71 0.24
CA GLY A 30 18.08 12.53 -0.95
C GLY A 30 16.84 12.67 -1.86
N PRO A 31 16.70 13.77 -2.62
CA PRO A 31 15.47 14.17 -3.31
C PRO A 31 15.03 13.30 -4.51
N ASP A 32 15.73 12.21 -4.82
CA ASP A 32 15.52 11.38 -6.04
C ASP A 32 14.90 10.00 -5.75
N GLY A 33 14.26 9.79 -4.59
CA GLY A 33 13.76 8.49 -4.10
C GLY A 33 12.39 8.03 -4.61
N MET A 34 11.92 8.47 -5.79
CA MET A 34 10.60 8.11 -6.34
C MET A 34 10.73 7.24 -7.60
N GLY A 35 11.45 6.13 -7.50
CA GLY A 35 11.58 5.14 -8.57
C GLY A 35 11.51 3.70 -8.05
N ASP A 36 11.18 2.76 -8.93
CA ASP A 36 11.12 1.31 -8.66
C ASP A 36 12.38 0.76 -7.95
N ASP A 37 13.54 1.36 -8.25
CA ASP A 37 14.85 1.02 -7.66
C ASP A 37 14.99 1.41 -6.18
N TRP A 38 14.30 2.47 -5.72
CA TRP A 38 14.28 2.87 -4.31
C TRP A 38 13.55 1.84 -3.47
N ALA A 39 12.38 1.43 -3.97
CA ALA A 39 11.51 0.47 -3.31
C ALA A 39 12.19 -0.88 -3.09
N SER A 40 12.87 -1.34 -4.14
CA SER A 40 13.63 -2.59 -4.12
C SER A 40 14.84 -2.52 -3.17
N ARG A 41 15.53 -1.37 -3.08
CA ARG A 41 16.68 -1.21 -2.17
C ARG A 41 16.29 -1.19 -0.72
N MET A 42 15.23 -0.45 -0.36
CA MET A 42 14.72 -0.41 1.01
C MET A 42 14.33 -1.80 1.49
N LEU A 43 13.49 -2.51 0.73
CA LEU A 43 12.97 -3.82 1.13
C LEU A 43 14.04 -4.91 1.17
N SER A 44 15.12 -4.80 0.39
CA SER A 44 16.21 -5.79 0.44
C SER A 44 16.87 -5.93 1.81
N SER A 45 16.86 -4.86 2.62
CA SER A 45 17.38 -4.87 4.00
C SER A 45 16.40 -5.50 5.00
N TYR A 46 15.12 -5.62 4.64
CA TYR A 46 14.02 -6.02 5.53
C TYR A 46 13.24 -7.24 5.01
N GLU A 47 13.78 -7.96 4.03
CA GLU A 47 13.11 -9.11 3.41
C GLU A 47 12.73 -10.20 4.42
N ASP A 48 13.56 -10.38 5.45
CA ASP A 48 13.34 -11.33 6.57
C ASP A 48 12.51 -10.74 7.73
N GLU A 49 12.05 -9.50 7.62
CA GLU A 49 11.27 -8.87 8.68
C GLU A 49 9.87 -9.47 8.75
N VAL A 50 9.44 -9.81 9.97
CA VAL A 50 8.10 -10.38 10.22
C VAL A 50 7.00 -9.48 9.65
N THR A 51 7.11 -8.16 9.80
CA THR A 51 6.13 -7.19 9.29
C THR A 51 6.00 -7.26 7.76
N VAL A 52 7.12 -7.36 7.03
CA VAL A 52 7.15 -7.49 5.56
C VAL A 52 6.50 -8.79 5.12
N GLN A 53 6.81 -9.90 5.80
CA GLN A 53 6.22 -11.21 5.50
C GLN A 53 4.71 -11.26 5.80
N GLU A 54 4.25 -10.59 6.86
CA GLU A 54 2.83 -10.48 7.21
C GLU A 54 2.04 -9.72 6.13
N VAL A 55 2.56 -8.61 5.62
CA VAL A 55 1.90 -7.86 4.54
C VAL A 55 1.90 -8.66 3.25
N ARG A 56 3.03 -9.28 2.88
CA ARG A 56 3.09 -10.17 1.70
C ARG A 56 2.04 -11.29 1.79
N GLY A 57 1.95 -11.96 2.94
CA GLY A 57 0.94 -12.99 3.19
C GLY A 57 -0.50 -12.47 3.10
N ALA A 58 -0.77 -11.25 3.57
CA ALA A 58 -2.08 -10.61 3.40
C ALA A 58 -2.41 -10.41 1.93
N PHE A 59 -1.49 -9.88 1.11
CA PHE A 59 -1.69 -9.73 -0.33
C PHE A 59 -1.83 -11.07 -1.06
N GLU A 60 -1.08 -12.10 -0.68
CA GLU A 60 -1.20 -13.45 -1.23
C GLU A 60 -2.58 -14.08 -0.98
N SER A 61 -3.25 -13.69 0.10
CA SER A 61 -4.62 -14.15 0.41
C SER A 61 -5.72 -13.41 -0.36
N LEU A 62 -5.38 -12.30 -1.02
CA LEU A 62 -6.31 -11.48 -1.81
C LEU A 62 -6.34 -11.93 -3.27
N GLU A 63 -7.52 -11.89 -3.88
CA GLU A 63 -7.67 -12.05 -5.32
C GLU A 63 -6.94 -10.90 -6.07
N PRO A 64 -6.43 -11.12 -7.31
CA PRO A 64 -5.72 -10.10 -8.06
C PRO A 64 -6.48 -8.76 -8.18
N ALA A 65 -7.81 -8.83 -8.35
CA ALA A 65 -8.66 -7.65 -8.42
C ALA A 65 -8.75 -6.89 -7.09
N GLN A 66 -8.68 -7.59 -5.94
CA GLN A 66 -8.68 -6.99 -4.61
C GLN A 66 -7.31 -6.38 -4.28
N GLN A 67 -6.21 -7.00 -4.69
CA GLN A 67 -4.88 -6.40 -4.56
C GLN A 67 -4.78 -5.07 -5.32
N ALA A 68 -5.33 -5.03 -6.54
CA ALA A 68 -5.42 -3.78 -7.31
C ALA A 68 -6.31 -2.72 -6.63
N GLU A 69 -7.32 -3.11 -5.86
CA GLU A 69 -8.11 -2.15 -5.08
C GLU A 69 -7.32 -1.54 -3.92
N VAL A 70 -6.45 -2.30 -3.26
CA VAL A 70 -5.57 -1.76 -2.21
C VAL A 70 -4.64 -0.69 -2.82
N VAL A 71 -4.08 -0.95 -4.00
CA VAL A 71 -3.27 0.04 -4.73
C VAL A 71 -4.11 1.26 -5.12
N ALA A 72 -5.33 1.05 -5.64
CA ALA A 72 -6.21 2.16 -6.01
C ALA A 72 -6.63 3.02 -4.79
N LEU A 73 -6.87 2.40 -3.63
CA LEU A 73 -7.15 3.13 -2.38
C LEU A 73 -5.97 4.00 -1.97
N MET A 74 -4.76 3.46 -2.04
CA MET A 74 -3.53 4.22 -1.78
C MET A 74 -3.39 5.42 -2.72
N TRP A 75 -3.68 5.26 -4.01
CA TRP A 75 -3.63 6.37 -4.96
C TRP A 75 -4.71 7.43 -4.71
N VAL A 76 -5.90 7.02 -4.25
CA VAL A 76 -6.96 7.96 -3.86
C VAL A 76 -6.53 8.78 -2.65
N GLY A 77 -6.02 8.16 -1.58
CA GLY A 77 -5.56 8.91 -0.41
C GLY A 77 -4.29 9.72 -0.65
N ARG A 78 -3.44 9.30 -1.60
CA ARG A 78 -2.30 10.10 -2.07
C ARG A 78 -2.72 11.32 -2.91
N GLY A 79 -3.96 11.32 -3.42
CA GLY A 79 -4.52 12.39 -4.24
C GLY A 79 -4.17 12.29 -5.73
N ASP A 80 -3.76 11.12 -6.23
CA ASP A 80 -3.65 10.92 -7.69
C ASP A 80 -5.02 10.84 -8.36
N PHE A 81 -6.03 10.37 -7.61
CA PHE A 81 -7.42 10.24 -8.03
C PHE A 81 -8.35 10.71 -6.92
N ASP A 82 -9.48 11.32 -7.29
CA ASP A 82 -10.57 11.57 -6.35
C ASP A 82 -11.41 10.30 -6.10
N ALA A 83 -12.14 10.26 -4.99
CA ALA A 83 -13.10 9.17 -4.72
C ALA A 83 -14.18 9.05 -5.81
N SER A 84 -14.52 10.14 -6.51
CA SER A 84 -15.41 10.12 -7.67
C SER A 84 -14.81 9.43 -8.90
N GLU A 85 -13.49 9.34 -8.98
CA GLU A 85 -12.72 8.74 -10.07
C GLU A 85 -12.35 7.28 -9.78
N TRP A 86 -12.95 6.67 -8.75
CA TRP A 86 -12.69 5.30 -8.29
C TRP A 86 -12.65 4.24 -9.40
N VAL A 87 -13.55 4.34 -10.39
CA VAL A 87 -13.60 3.37 -11.50
C VAL A 87 -12.35 3.45 -12.36
N GLU A 88 -11.84 4.66 -12.59
CA GLU A 88 -10.61 4.91 -13.34
C GLU A 88 -9.40 4.42 -12.53
N ALA A 89 -9.29 4.85 -11.27
CA ALA A 89 -8.23 4.41 -10.34
C ALA A 89 -8.13 2.88 -10.28
N ARG A 90 -9.27 2.17 -10.14
CA ARG A 90 -9.29 0.69 -10.17
C ARG A 90 -8.84 0.12 -11.51
N SER A 91 -9.22 0.72 -12.64
CA SER A 91 -8.83 0.22 -13.96
C SER A 91 -7.33 0.39 -14.21
N GLU A 92 -6.78 1.52 -13.79
CA GLU A 92 -5.34 1.80 -13.86
C GLU A 92 -4.56 0.87 -12.94
N ALA A 93 -5.00 0.69 -11.68
CA ALA A 93 -4.35 -0.21 -10.74
C ALA A 93 -4.39 -1.67 -11.22
N LYS A 94 -5.49 -2.11 -11.85
CA LYS A 94 -5.58 -3.44 -12.48
C LYS A 94 -4.64 -3.58 -13.67
N SER A 95 -4.43 -2.51 -14.44
CA SER A 95 -3.52 -2.51 -15.59
C SER A 95 -2.05 -2.52 -15.16
N ALA A 96 -1.74 -1.86 -14.05
CA ALA A 96 -0.41 -1.82 -13.44
C ALA A 96 -0.13 -3.03 -12.51
N TRP A 97 -1.13 -3.87 -12.25
CA TRP A 97 -1.03 -4.97 -11.30
C TRP A 97 0.08 -5.95 -11.67
N THR A 98 0.84 -6.38 -10.66
CA THR A 98 1.82 -7.46 -10.77
C THR A 98 1.56 -8.53 -9.71
N PRO A 99 1.87 -9.81 -9.97
CA PRO A 99 1.63 -10.86 -8.98
C PRO A 99 2.45 -10.62 -7.70
N PRO A 100 1.94 -11.04 -6.52
CA PRO A 100 2.71 -11.06 -5.28
C PRO A 100 4.06 -11.79 -5.43
N PRO A 101 5.10 -11.38 -4.69
CA PRO A 101 5.10 -10.36 -3.63
C PRO A 101 5.17 -8.91 -4.14
N ARG A 102 5.31 -8.68 -5.45
CA ARG A 102 5.65 -7.36 -6.02
C ARG A 102 4.64 -6.25 -5.71
N THR A 103 3.33 -6.56 -5.75
CA THR A 103 2.31 -5.55 -5.41
C THR A 103 2.34 -5.19 -3.93
N ALA A 104 2.61 -6.15 -3.03
CA ALA A 104 2.78 -5.88 -1.60
C ALA A 104 4.02 -5.02 -1.35
N ASP A 105 5.12 -5.35 -2.02
CA ASP A 105 6.38 -4.62 -1.95
C ASP A 105 6.23 -3.18 -2.44
N TYR A 106 5.49 -2.97 -3.54
CA TYR A 106 5.17 -1.64 -4.04
C TYR A 106 4.42 -0.78 -3.01
N VAL A 107 3.42 -1.36 -2.34
CA VAL A 107 2.67 -0.66 -1.29
C VAL A 107 3.57 -0.35 -0.09
N MET A 108 4.31 -1.34 0.43
CA MET A 108 5.17 -1.13 1.61
C MET A 108 6.30 -0.13 1.39
N SER A 109 6.88 -0.12 0.19
CA SER A 109 7.96 0.78 -0.18
C SER A 109 7.49 2.19 -0.54
N THR A 110 6.18 2.41 -0.65
CA THR A 110 5.63 3.74 -0.88
C THR A 110 5.74 4.54 0.41
N PRO A 111 6.45 5.69 0.41
CA PRO A 111 6.51 6.57 1.58
C PRO A 111 5.10 7.00 1.98
N LEU A 112 4.81 7.02 3.28
CA LEU A 112 3.48 7.38 3.82
C LEU A 112 2.33 6.47 3.33
N ALA A 113 2.61 5.26 2.83
CA ALA A 113 1.60 4.28 2.45
C ALA A 113 0.51 4.05 3.51
N ALA A 114 0.86 4.02 4.81
CA ALA A 114 -0.13 3.87 5.88
C ALA A 114 -1.14 5.02 5.87
N ASP A 115 -0.66 6.27 5.83
CA ASP A 115 -1.52 7.45 5.82
C ASP A 115 -2.33 7.54 4.52
N TYR A 116 -1.75 7.22 3.36
CA TYR A 116 -2.48 7.21 2.09
C TYR A 116 -3.58 6.14 2.03
N LEU A 117 -3.34 4.96 2.59
CA LEU A 117 -4.38 3.92 2.64
C LEU A 117 -5.50 4.30 3.61
N GLU A 118 -5.15 4.92 4.74
CA GLU A 118 -6.11 5.44 5.75
C GLU A 118 -6.98 6.55 5.16
N ASP A 119 -6.37 7.57 4.52
CA ASP A 119 -7.08 8.64 3.82
C ASP A 119 -7.94 8.09 2.66
N GLY A 120 -7.43 7.09 1.94
CA GLY A 120 -8.13 6.40 0.88
C GLY A 120 -9.41 5.72 1.36
N LEU A 121 -9.35 4.98 2.48
CA LEU A 121 -10.55 4.42 3.14
C LEU A 121 -11.50 5.52 3.62
N GLY A 122 -10.96 6.57 4.24
CA GLY A 122 -11.71 7.73 4.74
C GLY A 122 -12.52 8.43 3.65
N ALA A 123 -11.97 8.52 2.43
CA ALA A 123 -12.66 9.08 1.28
C ALA A 123 -13.93 8.30 0.87
N PHE A 124 -14.02 7.02 1.24
CA PHE A 124 -15.22 6.17 1.07
C PHE A 124 -16.06 6.03 2.34
N GLY A 125 -15.73 6.77 3.41
CA GLY A 125 -16.47 6.78 4.67
C GLY A 125 -16.17 5.57 5.57
N PHE A 126 -15.00 4.96 5.39
CA PHE A 126 -14.50 3.91 6.27
C PHE A 126 -13.30 4.40 7.06
N ASP A 127 -13.10 3.84 8.23
CA ASP A 127 -11.96 4.09 9.07
C ASP A 127 -11.49 2.76 9.68
N CYS A 128 -10.31 2.78 10.28
CA CYS A 128 -9.73 1.63 10.97
C CYS A 128 -9.90 1.72 12.49
N GLU A 129 -10.75 2.64 12.97
CA GLU A 129 -11.05 2.83 14.38
C GLU A 129 -12.22 1.91 14.78
N ASP A 130 -11.87 0.69 15.24
CA ASP A 130 -12.75 -0.16 16.07
C ASP A 130 -12.14 -0.34 17.47
#